data_AF-A0A4R4RUJ9-F1
#
_entry.id   AF-A0A4R4RUJ9-F1
#
_cell.length_a   1.000
_cell.length_b   1.000
_cell.length_c   1.000
_cell.angle_alpha   90.00
_cell.angle_beta   90.00
_cell.angle_gamma   90.00
#
_symmetry.space_group_name_H-M   'P 1'
#
loop_
_entity.id
_entity.type
_entity.pdbx_description
1 polymer ?
#
loop_
_entity_poly.entity_id
_entity_poly.type
_entity_poly.pdbx_seq_one_letter_code
_entity_poly.pdbx_strand_id
1 'polypeptide(L)'
;MKGKLILLAGAAVGYVLGTRAGRQRYEQIKGRADALWHDPKVQQKVTDAQEAVKARAPEIQEKLTDAASRATDKVKSTVQRHDTDVTEVGTHGRNGHYPQPG
;
A
#
# COMPACT_ATOMS: atom_id res chain seq x y z
N MET A 1 -9.61 7.14 16.76
CA MET A 1 -10.09 6.73 15.42
C MET A 1 -9.26 7.21 14.23
N LYS A 2 -8.14 7.95 14.44
CA LYS A 2 -7.36 8.62 13.39
C LYS A 2 -6.74 7.67 12.33
N GLY A 3 -6.29 6.47 12.74
CA GLY A 3 -5.68 5.50 11.83
C GLY A 3 -6.64 4.89 10.79
N LYS A 4 -7.94 4.81 11.10
CA LYS A 4 -8.95 4.25 10.18
C LYS A 4 -9.20 5.16 8.98
N LEU A 5 -9.13 6.47 9.18
CA LEU A 5 -9.29 7.46 8.09
C LEU A 5 -8.11 7.42 7.12
N ILE A 6 -6.88 7.29 7.64
CA ILE A 6 -5.67 7.16 6.82
C ILE A 6 -5.71 5.85 6.01
N LEU A 7 -6.13 4.74 6.64
CA LEU A 7 -6.30 3.46 5.95
C LEU A 7 -7.35 3.55 4.82
N LEU A 8 -8.50 4.16 5.09
CA LEU A 8 -9.56 4.36 4.09
C LEU A 8 -9.09 5.24 2.93
N ALA A 9 -8.41 6.36 3.24
CA ALA A 9 -7.85 7.24 2.22
C ALA A 9 -6.80 6.52 1.36
N GLY A 10 -5.87 5.79 1.99
CA GLY A 10 -4.87 4.99 1.29
C GLY A 10 -5.48 3.88 0.42
N ALA A 11 -6.50 3.19 0.92
CA ALA A 11 -7.22 2.16 0.17
C ALA A 11 -7.96 2.75 -1.05
N ALA A 12 -8.59 3.93 -0.91
CA ALA A 12 -9.25 4.60 -2.02
C ALA A 12 -8.26 5.00 -3.12
N VAL A 13 -7.12 5.58 -2.75
CA VAL A 13 -6.04 5.94 -3.67
C VAL A 13 -5.46 4.70 -4.35
N GLY A 14 -5.16 3.65 -3.57
CA GLY A 14 -4.64 2.39 -4.08
C GLY A 14 -5.61 1.68 -5.03
N TYR A 15 -6.91 1.72 -4.76
CA TYR A 15 -7.95 1.17 -5.62
C TYR A 15 -8.00 1.88 -6.97
N VAL A 16 -7.98 3.23 -6.98
CA VAL A 16 -7.94 4.01 -8.22
C VAL A 16 -6.72 3.66 -9.06
N LEU A 17 -5.52 3.66 -8.47
CA LEU A 17 -4.26 3.39 -9.17
C LEU A 17 -4.12 1.92 -9.60
N GLY A 18 -4.69 0.97 -8.84
CA GLY A 18 -4.66 -0.47 -9.13
C GLY A 18 -5.74 -0.94 -10.09
N THR A 19 -6.78 -0.14 -10.36
CA THR A 19 -7.86 -0.53 -11.29
C THR A 19 -7.39 -0.50 -12.75
N ARG A 20 -6.90 -1.65 -13.23
CA ARG A 20 -6.39 -1.88 -14.60
C ARG A 20 -7.39 -1.56 -15.74
N ALA A 21 -8.69 -1.39 -15.45
CA ALA A 21 -9.76 -1.15 -16.43
C ALA A 21 -10.69 0.04 -16.09
N GLY A 22 -10.25 0.98 -15.25
CA GLY A 22 -11.15 1.93 -14.57
C GLY A 22 -11.73 3.10 -15.37
N ARG A 23 -11.36 3.35 -16.63
CA ARG A 23 -11.67 4.61 -17.33
C ARG A 23 -13.15 5.03 -17.32
N GLN A 24 -14.09 4.11 -17.60
CA GLN A 24 -15.52 4.43 -17.61
C GLN A 24 -16.11 4.77 -16.23
N ARG A 25 -15.60 4.15 -15.16
CA ARG A 25 -16.01 4.46 -13.78
C ARG A 25 -15.32 5.73 -13.28
N TYR A 26 -14.08 5.94 -13.71
CA TYR A 26 -13.29 7.12 -13.36
C TYR A 26 -13.93 8.40 -13.89
N GLU A 27 -14.42 8.40 -15.13
CA GLU A 27 -15.04 9.60 -15.71
C GLU A 27 -16.36 9.99 -15.03
N GLN A 28 -17.17 9.00 -14.62
CA GLN A 28 -18.41 9.26 -13.87
C GLN A 28 -18.13 9.82 -12.47
N ILE A 29 -17.07 9.31 -11.81
CA ILE A 29 -16.66 9.80 -10.49
C ILE A 29 -15.99 11.18 -10.64
N LYS A 30 -15.23 11.40 -11.71
CA LYS A 30 -14.53 12.66 -12.00
C LYS A 30 -15.51 13.81 -12.14
N GLY A 31 -16.62 13.66 -12.86
CA GLY A 31 -17.61 14.75 -12.99
C GLY A 31 -18.21 15.18 -11.64
N ARG A 32 -18.44 14.24 -10.71
CA ARG A 32 -18.93 14.55 -9.36
C ARG A 32 -17.85 15.11 -8.44
N ALA A 33 -16.63 14.57 -8.56
CA ALA A 33 -15.48 15.04 -7.81
C ALA A 33 -15.10 16.46 -8.23
N ASP A 34 -15.21 16.78 -9.52
CA ASP A 34 -14.92 18.10 -10.08
C ASP A 34 -15.89 19.17 -9.56
N ALA A 35 -17.19 18.85 -9.51
CA ALA A 35 -18.18 19.75 -8.91
C ALA A 35 -17.91 20.02 -7.42
N LEU A 36 -17.49 19.00 -6.67
CA LEU A 36 -17.09 19.15 -5.26
C LEU A 36 -15.76 19.91 -5.11
N TRP A 37 -14.82 19.72 -6.03
CA TRP A 37 -13.52 20.40 -6.02
C TRP A 37 -13.65 21.90 -6.28
N HIS A 38 -14.64 22.30 -7.08
CA HIS A 38 -14.96 23.70 -7.34
C HIS A 38 -15.72 24.40 -6.20
N ASP A 39 -16.14 23.68 -5.14
CA ASP A 39 -16.80 24.30 -3.98
C ASP A 39 -15.79 25.17 -3.18
N PRO A 40 -16.12 26.44 -2.86
CA PRO A 40 -15.22 27.33 -2.12
C PRO A 40 -14.84 26.79 -0.73
N LYS A 41 -15.68 25.97 -0.09
CA LYS A 41 -15.37 25.33 1.19
C LYS A 41 -14.28 24.28 1.03
N VAL A 42 -14.28 23.54 -0.08
CA VAL A 42 -13.24 22.55 -0.37
C VAL A 42 -11.92 23.24 -0.67
N GLN A 43 -11.94 24.31 -1.46
CA GLN A 43 -10.74 25.10 -1.76
C GLN A 43 -10.11 25.68 -0.49
N GLN A 44 -10.91 26.29 0.40
CA GLN A 44 -10.40 26.81 1.67
C GLN A 44 -9.74 25.71 2.52
N LYS A 45 -10.38 24.55 2.65
CA LYS A 45 -9.82 23.42 3.41
C LYS A 45 -8.56 22.85 2.79
N VAL A 46 -8.46 22.82 1.46
CA VAL A 46 -7.26 22.41 0.74
C VAL A 46 -6.14 23.43 0.96
N THR A 47 -6.43 24.73 0.89
CA THR A 47 -5.45 25.78 1.17
C THR A 47 -4.92 25.70 2.61
N ASP A 48 -5.81 25.60 3.61
CA ASP A 48 -5.43 25.43 5.03
C ASP A 48 -4.54 24.20 5.22
N ALA A 49 -4.93 23.07 4.62
CA ALA A 49 -4.15 21.84 4.69
C ALA A 49 -2.80 21.96 3.98
N GLN A 50 -2.75 22.64 2.84
CA GLN A 50 -1.53 22.85 2.07
C GLN A 50 -0.54 23.74 2.84
N GLU A 51 -1.03 24.77 3.54
CA GLU A 51 -0.22 25.63 4.39
C GLU A 51 0.37 24.85 5.58
N ALA A 52 -0.46 24.03 6.24
CA ALA A 52 -0.02 23.16 7.33
C ALA A 52 1.00 22.11 6.87
N VAL A 53 0.87 21.59 5.65
CA VAL A 53 1.83 20.66 5.04
C VAL A 53 3.12 21.37 4.64
N LYS A 54 3.06 22.56 4.02
CA LYS A 54 4.25 23.36 3.67
C LYS A 54 5.09 23.70 4.90
N ALA A 55 4.43 24.08 6.00
CA ALA A 55 5.11 24.38 7.26
C ALA A 55 5.86 23.18 7.85
N ARG A 56 5.49 21.95 7.47
CA ARG A 56 6.09 20.70 7.95
C ARG A 56 6.70 19.87 6.82
N ALA A 57 6.92 20.48 5.65
CA ALA A 57 7.37 19.78 4.45
C ALA A 57 8.64 18.93 4.66
N PRO A 58 9.73 19.44 5.28
CA PRO A 58 10.93 18.63 5.50
C PRO A 58 10.67 17.44 6.45
N GLU A 59 9.95 17.65 7.55
CA GLU A 59 9.61 16.59 8.50
C GLU A 59 8.70 15.51 7.88
N ILE A 60 7.78 15.92 6.99
CA ILE A 60 6.87 15.00 6.29
C ILE A 60 7.66 14.13 5.32
N GLN A 61 8.65 14.70 4.60
CA GLN A 61 9.43 13.96 3.61
C GLN A 61 10.30 12.87 4.25
N GLU A 62 10.96 13.18 5.38
CA GLU A 62 11.70 12.18 6.16
C GLU A 62 10.76 11.11 6.72
N LYS A 63 9.67 11.51 7.40
CA LYS A 63 8.72 10.56 8.00
C LYS A 63 8.04 9.67 6.96
N LEU A 64 7.78 10.21 5.77
CA LEU A 64 7.20 9.45 4.66
C LEU A 64 8.20 8.44 4.12
N THR A 65 9.47 8.81 3.97
CA THR A 65 10.55 7.90 3.53
C THR A 65 10.75 6.77 4.52
N ASP A 66 10.85 7.08 5.81
CA ASP A 66 10.98 6.09 6.90
C ASP A 66 9.78 5.13 6.94
N ALA A 67 8.56 5.68 6.82
CA ALA A 67 7.32 4.89 6.80
C ALA A 67 7.23 4.01 5.55
N ALA A 68 7.65 4.51 4.39
CA ALA A 68 7.66 3.78 3.14
C ALA A 68 8.65 2.61 3.17
N SER A 69 9.87 2.82 3.67
CA SER A 69 10.86 1.77 3.85
C SER A 69 10.32 0.66 4.76
N ARG A 70 9.78 1.02 5.93
CA ARG A 70 9.18 0.05 6.86
C ARG A 70 8.00 -0.70 6.28
N ALA A 71 7.14 -0.03 5.51
CA ALA A 71 6.03 -0.67 4.82
C ALA A 71 6.54 -1.67 3.76
N THR A 72 7.57 -1.28 3.01
CA THR A 72 8.21 -2.12 1.99
C THR A 72 8.86 -3.35 2.62
N ASP A 73 9.58 -3.21 3.74
CA ASP A 73 10.20 -4.33 4.46
C ASP A 73 9.15 -5.30 5.03
N LYS A 74 8.04 -4.79 5.57
CA LYS A 74 6.93 -5.65 6.04
C LYS A 74 6.27 -6.41 4.89
N VAL A 75 6.05 -5.76 3.75
CA VAL A 75 5.48 -6.41 2.57
C VAL A 75 6.46 -7.47 2.06
N LYS A 76 7.75 -7.13 1.90
CA LYS A 76 8.80 -8.04 1.45
C LYS A 76 8.91 -9.26 2.36
N SER A 77 8.94 -9.08 3.68
CA SER A 77 9.01 -10.21 4.63
C SER A 77 7.73 -11.04 4.71
N THR A 78 6.57 -10.49 4.33
CA THR A 78 5.32 -11.27 4.23
C THR A 78 5.28 -12.07 2.93
N VAL A 79 5.70 -11.46 1.82
CA VAL A 79 5.83 -12.11 0.52
C VAL A 79 6.88 -13.23 0.58
N GLN A 80 8.03 -12.96 1.20
CA GLN A 80 9.13 -13.91 1.30
C GLN A 80 8.85 -15.09 2.26
N ARG A 81 7.94 -14.91 3.24
CA ARG A 81 7.44 -16.02 4.07
C ARG A 81 6.52 -16.98 3.32
N HIS A 82 5.97 -16.60 2.17
CA HIS A 82 5.05 -17.42 1.39
C HIS A 82 5.74 -18.26 0.30
N ASP A 83 7.05 -18.05 0.06
CA ASP A 83 7.86 -18.90 -0.84
C ASP A 83 8.48 -20.11 -0.12
N THR A 84 8.60 -20.07 1.22
CA THR A 84 9.20 -21.16 2.00
C THR A 84 8.24 -22.27 2.44
N ASP A 85 6.92 -22.13 2.23
CA ASP A 85 5.92 -23.13 2.67
C ASP A 85 5.32 -23.96 1.50
N VAL A 86 5.52 -23.55 0.23
CA VAL A 86 5.04 -24.34 -0.93
C VAL A 86 6.02 -25.45 -1.32
N THR A 87 7.19 -25.53 -0.68
CA THR A 87 8.17 -26.62 -0.87
C THR A 87 8.10 -27.66 0.26
N GLU A 88 6.92 -27.95 0.81
CA GLU A 88 6.74 -29.16 1.62
C GLU A 88 5.38 -29.85 1.37
N VAL A 89 5.06 -30.08 0.09
CA VAL A 89 4.12 -31.15 -0.28
C VAL A 89 4.80 -32.02 -1.32
N GLY A 90 5.62 -32.97 -0.85
CA GLY A 90 5.98 -34.14 -1.66
C GLY A 90 7.42 -34.64 -1.61
N THR A 91 8.03 -34.85 -0.44
CA THR A 91 9.16 -35.81 -0.32
C THR A 91 9.22 -36.47 1.07
N HIS A 92 8.10 -37.07 1.50
CA HIS A 92 8.20 -38.20 2.41
C HIS A 92 8.78 -39.39 1.64
N GLY A 93 10.05 -39.70 1.87
CA GLY A 93 10.64 -40.99 1.49
C GLY A 93 11.93 -40.88 0.69
N ARG A 94 13.07 -40.86 1.38
CA ARG A 94 14.22 -41.75 1.13
C ARG A 94 15.33 -41.48 2.15
N ASN A 95 15.16 -42.02 3.36
CA ASN A 95 16.29 -42.34 4.23
C ASN A 95 16.95 -43.61 3.68
N GLY A 96 17.90 -43.44 2.76
CA GLY A 96 18.78 -44.51 2.27
C GLY A 96 20.12 -44.44 2.97
N HIS A 97 20.21 -44.91 4.21
CA HIS A 97 21.48 -45.25 4.85
C HIS A 97 22.09 -46.44 4.08
N TYR A 98 23.21 -46.22 3.39
CA TYR A 98 24.04 -47.33 2.91
C TYR A 98 25.11 -47.63 3.96
N PRO A 99 25.11 -48.83 4.58
CA PRO A 99 26.27 -49.31 5.33
C PRO A 99 27.36 -49.74 4.34
N GLN A 100 28.61 -49.33 4.59
CA GLN A 100 29.76 -49.83 3.86
C GLN A 100 30.14 -51.23 4.36
N PRO A 101 30.28 -52.25 3.49
CA PRO A 101 30.84 -53.53 3.88
C PRO A 101 32.35 -53.60 3.60
N GLY A 102 33.11 -54.11 4.58
CA GLY A 102 34.43 -54.74 4.40
C GLY A 102 35.63 -53.82 4.47
#